data_AF-D7R7C0-F1
#
_entry.id   AF-D7R7C0-F1
#
_cell.length_a   1.000
_cell.length_b   1.000
_cell.length_c   1.000
_cell.angle_alpha   90.00
_cell.angle_beta   90.00
_cell.angle_gamma   90.00
#
_symmetry.space_group_name_H-M   'P 1'
#
loop_
_entity.id
_entity.type
_entity.pdbx_description
1 polymer ?
#
loop_
_entity_poly.entity_id
_entity_poly.type
_entity_poly.pdbx_seq_one_letter_code
_entity_poly.pdbx_strand_id
1 'polypeptide(L)'
;LTEGESELVSGFNVEYAGGPFALFFLAEYANIIMMNALTIILFLGAYNNPMFSELYTTNFAIKTLLFTMIFLWIRASYPRFRYDQLMHLF
;
A
#
# COMPACT_ATOMS: atom_id res chain seq x y z
N LEU A 1 -0.97 8.46 -6.02
CA LEU A 1 -1.17 9.25 -7.27
C LEU A 1 -0.09 10.35 -7.41
N THR A 2 1.14 10.08 -6.95
CA THR A 2 2.25 11.05 -6.93
C THR A 2 3.52 10.43 -7.52
N GLU A 3 3.38 9.63 -8.57
CA GLU A 3 4.48 9.27 -9.47
C GLU A 3 3.96 9.36 -10.90
N GLY A 4 3.82 10.58 -11.39
CA GLY A 4 3.47 10.89 -12.78
C GLY A 4 4.64 10.65 -13.73
N GLU A 5 5.15 9.42 -13.82
CA GLU A 5 6.26 9.08 -14.71
C GLU A 5 5.95 9.20 -16.22
N SER A 6 4.71 9.53 -16.61
CA SER A 6 4.35 9.68 -18.03
C SER A 6 3.92 11.10 -18.46
N GLU A 7 3.81 12.06 -17.53
CA GLU A 7 3.29 13.40 -17.90
C GLU A 7 4.03 14.58 -17.26
N LEU A 8 4.71 14.38 -16.12
CA LEU A 8 5.57 15.40 -15.53
C LEU A 8 6.78 14.72 -14.88
N VAL A 9 7.97 14.96 -15.44
CA VAL A 9 9.29 14.61 -14.89
C VAL A 9 9.24 14.46 -13.37
N SER A 10 9.34 13.21 -12.91
CA SER A 10 9.53 12.74 -11.53
C SER A 10 9.63 13.86 -10.46
N GLY A 11 8.50 14.44 -10.06
CA GLY A 11 8.44 15.72 -9.31
C GLY A 11 9.53 15.95 -8.25
N PHE A 12 9.36 15.41 -7.04
CA PHE A 12 10.25 15.66 -5.89
C PHE A 12 11.49 14.73 -5.83
N ASN A 13 11.58 13.77 -6.76
CA ASN A 13 12.61 12.72 -6.78
C ASN A 13 13.82 13.08 -7.67
N VAL A 14 13.80 14.22 -8.37
CA VAL A 14 14.91 14.68 -9.24
C VAL A 14 16.10 15.24 -8.46
N GLU A 15 15.89 15.76 -7.26
CA GLU A 15 16.94 16.47 -6.49
C GLU A 15 17.68 15.57 -5.49
N TYR A 16 17.21 14.35 -5.26
CA TYR A 16 17.75 13.44 -4.26
C TYR A 16 18.59 12.32 -4.87
N ALA A 17 19.91 12.42 -4.74
CA ALA A 17 20.84 11.36 -5.12
C ALA A 17 20.65 10.11 -4.23
N GLY A 18 20.26 8.98 -4.82
CA GLY A 18 20.43 7.60 -4.33
C GLY A 18 19.82 7.23 -2.96
N GLY A 19 20.36 7.76 -1.87
CA GLY A 19 20.00 7.40 -0.49
C GLY A 19 18.60 7.89 -0.05
N PRO A 20 18.35 9.21 -0.01
CA PRO A 20 17.03 9.77 0.29
C PRO A 20 15.94 9.36 -0.70
N PHE A 21 16.28 9.07 -1.95
CA PHE A 21 15.35 8.47 -2.92
C PHE A 21 14.83 7.10 -2.44
N ALA A 22 15.72 6.22 -1.97
CA ALA A 22 15.32 4.91 -1.45
C ALA A 22 14.39 5.02 -0.23
N LEU A 23 14.56 6.05 0.62
CA LEU A 23 13.68 6.29 1.76
C LEU A 23 12.26 6.67 1.35
N PHE A 24 12.08 7.44 0.27
CA PHE A 24 10.74 7.75 -0.23
C PHE A 24 10.01 6.52 -0.78
N PHE A 25 10.68 5.67 -1.57
CA PHE A 25 10.11 4.40 -2.01
C PHE A 25 9.76 3.49 -0.84
N LEU A 26 10.68 3.34 0.11
CA LEU A 26 10.46 2.53 1.30
C LEU A 26 9.28 3.06 2.13
N ALA A 27 9.14 4.38 2.26
CA ALA A 27 8.02 5.00 2.95
C ALA A 27 6.68 4.78 2.23
N GLU A 28 6.63 4.86 0.90
CA GLU A 28 5.41 4.55 0.15
C GLU A 28 4.97 3.09 0.37
N TYR A 29 5.90 2.13 0.24
CA TYR A 29 5.59 0.72 0.48
C TYR A 29 5.21 0.45 1.94
N ALA A 30 5.89 1.08 2.90
CA ALA A 30 5.54 0.97 4.31
C ALA A 30 4.11 1.51 4.59
N ASN A 31 3.72 2.62 3.96
CA ASN A 31 2.38 3.17 4.08
C ASN A 31 1.30 2.23 3.51
N ILE A 32 1.56 1.58 2.36
CA ILE A 32 0.64 0.59 1.80
C ILE A 32 0.44 -0.59 2.75
N ILE A 33 1.54 -1.13 3.31
CA ILE A 33 1.47 -2.24 4.26
C ILE A 33 0.74 -1.82 5.54
N MET A 34 1.05 -0.63 6.08
CA MET A 34 0.41 -0.09 7.27
C MET A 34 -1.10 0.12 7.07
N MET A 35 -1.52 0.62 5.91
CA MET A 35 -2.94 0.84 5.62
C MET A 35 -3.71 -0.48 5.47
N ASN A 36 -3.10 -1.49 4.83
CA ASN A 36 -3.67 -2.83 4.75
C ASN A 36 -3.77 -3.49 6.13
N ALA A 37 -2.74 -3.36 6.96
CA ALA A 37 -2.74 -3.83 8.34
C ALA A 37 -3.87 -3.17 9.17
N LEU A 38 -4.04 -1.85 9.09
CA LEU A 38 -5.12 -1.12 9.74
C LEU A 38 -6.50 -1.58 9.29
N THR A 39 -6.69 -1.78 7.97
CA THR A 39 -7.95 -2.27 7.40
C THR A 39 -8.31 -3.65 7.96
N ILE A 40 -7.33 -4.54 8.10
CA ILE A 40 -7.56 -5.87 8.66
C ILE A 40 -7.90 -5.81 10.14
N ILE A 41 -7.23 -4.94 10.92
CA ILE A 41 -7.54 -4.76 12.34
C ILE A 41 -8.97 -4.24 12.52
N LEU A 42 -9.38 -3.26 11.71
CA LEU A 42 -10.69 -2.60 11.82
C LEU A 42 -11.86 -3.47 11.32
N PHE A 43 -11.68 -4.19 10.21
CA PHE A 43 -12.79 -4.89 9.54
C PHE A 43 -12.69 -6.43 9.60
N LEU A 44 -11.49 -7.01 9.64
CA LEU A 44 -11.26 -8.46 9.55
C LEU A 44 -10.44 -9.00 10.73
N GLY A 45 -10.70 -8.49 11.94
CA GLY A 45 -10.03 -8.88 13.18
C GLY A 45 -9.84 -10.39 13.29
N ALA A 46 -8.62 -10.83 13.61
CA ALA A 46 -8.31 -12.24 13.76
C ALA A 46 -8.82 -12.77 15.12
N TYR A 47 -9.20 -14.04 15.16
CA TYR A 47 -9.62 -14.70 16.40
C TYR A 47 -8.43 -14.76 17.36
N ASN A 48 -8.53 -14.05 18.48
CA ASN A 48 -7.49 -14.04 19.49
C ASN A 48 -7.81 -15.09 20.57
N ASN A 49 -7.12 -16.22 20.52
CA ASN A 49 -7.15 -17.19 21.61
C ASN A 49 -5.98 -16.92 22.57
N PRO A 50 -6.23 -16.55 23.84
CA PRO A 50 -5.17 -16.25 24.79
C PRO A 50 -4.24 -17.44 25.07
N MET A 51 -4.67 -18.68 24.81
CA MET A 51 -3.84 -19.88 24.94
C MET A 51 -2.89 -20.10 23.76
N PHE A 52 -3.19 -19.53 22.59
CA PHE A 52 -2.41 -19.70 21.35
C PHE A 52 -2.27 -18.36 20.62
N SER A 53 -1.50 -17.46 21.20
CA SER A 53 -1.23 -16.12 20.64
C SER A 53 -0.53 -16.18 19.27
N GLU A 54 0.27 -17.20 19.00
CA GLU A 54 0.97 -17.37 17.70
C GLU A 54 -0.01 -17.56 16.53
N LEU A 55 -1.17 -18.18 16.77
CA LEU A 55 -2.21 -18.35 15.75
C LEU A 55 -2.84 -17.01 15.35
N TYR A 56 -2.92 -16.06 16.28
CA TYR A 56 -3.41 -14.72 15.97
C TYR A 56 -2.43 -14.00 15.03
N THR A 57 -1.13 -14.00 15.38
CA THR A 57 -0.09 -13.32 14.61
C THR A 57 0.06 -13.91 13.20
N THR A 58 0.03 -15.24 13.07
CA THR A 58 0.12 -15.91 11.77
C THR A 58 -1.10 -15.64 10.89
N ASN A 59 -2.32 -15.72 11.44
CA ASN A 59 -3.53 -15.38 10.70
C ASN A 59 -3.54 -13.91 10.25
N PHE A 60 -3.11 -13.00 11.13
CA PHE A 60 -2.99 -11.59 10.79
C PHE A 60 -1.97 -11.35 9.68
N ALA A 61 -0.79 -11.97 9.76
CA ALA A 61 0.26 -11.85 8.75
C ALA A 61 -0.19 -12.39 7.38
N ILE A 62 -0.85 -13.56 7.34
CA ILE A 62 -1.36 -14.15 6.11
C ILE A 62 -2.43 -13.25 5.47
N LYS A 63 -3.38 -12.74 6.26
CA LYS A 63 -4.40 -11.79 5.77
C LYS A 63 -3.75 -10.52 5.22
N THR A 64 -2.74 -9.98 5.92
CA THR A 64 -2.02 -8.77 5.48
C THR A 64 -1.31 -8.99 4.16
N LEU A 65 -0.60 -10.11 4.02
CA LEU A 65 0.04 -10.49 2.76
C LEU A 65 -0.97 -10.64 1.63
N LEU A 66 -2.10 -11.31 1.87
CA LEU A 66 -3.14 -11.49 0.86
C LEU A 66 -3.70 -10.13 0.37
N PHE A 67 -4.01 -9.20 1.28
CA PHE A 67 -4.48 -7.86 0.91
C PHE A 67 -3.40 -7.06 0.16
N THR A 68 -2.14 -7.14 0.57
CA THR A 68 -1.05 -6.48 -0.17
C THR A 68 -0.89 -7.05 -1.58
N MET A 69 -1.06 -8.36 -1.78
CA MET A 69 -1.02 -8.99 -3.10
C MET A 69 -2.18 -8.55 -3.98
N ILE A 70 -3.39 -8.41 -3.43
CA ILE A 70 -4.53 -7.84 -4.16
C ILE A 70 -4.24 -6.39 -4.58
N PHE A 71 -3.69 -5.58 -3.67
CA PHE A 71 -3.36 -4.18 -3.97
C PHE A 71 -2.31 -4.06 -5.09
N LEU A 72 -1.27 -4.91 -5.05
CA LEU A 72 -0.28 -5.03 -6.12
C LEU A 72 -0.91 -5.48 -7.44
N TRP A 73 -1.83 -6.44 -7.40
CA TRP A 73 -2.52 -6.94 -8.59
C TRP A 73 -3.42 -5.87 -9.23
N ILE A 74 -4.13 -5.09 -8.42
CA ILE A 74 -4.91 -3.93 -8.89
C ILE A 74 -3.98 -2.90 -9.54
N ARG A 75 -2.84 -2.57 -8.90
CA ARG A 75 -1.84 -1.64 -9.47
C ARG A 75 -1.26 -2.14 -10.80
N ALA A 76 -1.09 -3.45 -10.95
CA ALA A 76 -0.57 -4.05 -12.19
C ALA A 76 -1.62 -4.17 -13.32
N SER A 77 -2.90 -4.35 -12.98
CA SER A 77 -3.95 -4.64 -13.97
C SER A 77 -4.71 -3.42 -14.45
N TYR A 78 -4.84 -2.37 -13.63
CA TYR A 78 -5.62 -1.19 -13.99
C TYR A 78 -4.76 -0.10 -14.63
N PRO A 79 -5.14 0.39 -15.83
CA PRO A 79 -4.55 1.61 -16.39
C PRO A 79 -4.87 2.80 -15.47
N ARG A 80 -3.95 3.77 -15.40
CA ARG A 80 -4.14 4.97 -14.57
C ARG A 80 -5.35 5.75 -15.04
N PHE A 81 -6.27 6.05 -14.12
CA PHE A 81 -7.38 6.96 -14.37
C PHE A 81 -6.88 8.40 -14.45
N ARG A 82 -7.38 9.16 -15.44
CA ARG A 82 -7.07 10.58 -15.57
C ARG A 82 -7.72 11.35 -14.42
N TYR A 83 -7.00 12.33 -13.87
CA TYR A 83 -7.42 13.09 -12.69
C TYR A 83 -8.83 13.72 -12.83
N ASP A 84 -9.20 14.13 -14.04
CA ASP A 84 -10.52 14.70 -14.36
C ASP A 84 -11.68 13.73 -14.11
N GLN A 85 -11.49 12.43 -14.36
CA GLN A 85 -12.53 11.41 -14.13
C GLN A 85 -12.68 11.07 -12.66
N LEU A 86 -11.64 11.28 -11.86
CA LEU A 86 -11.64 11.04 -10.42
C LEU A 86 -12.36 12.18 -9.66
N MET A 87 -12.22 13.42 -10.12
CA MET A 87 -12.98 14.56 -9.56
C MET A 87 -14.48 14.47 -9.85
N HIS A 88 -14.88 13.81 -10.94
CA HIS A 88 -16.29 13.66 -11.30
C HIS A 88 -16.98 12.45 -10.61
N LEU A 89 -16.21 11.65 -9.86
CA LEU A 89 -16.66 10.46 -9.14
C LEU A 89 -16.97 10.72 -7.65
N PHE A 90 -16.64 11.92 -7.16
CA PHE A 90 -17.04 12.45 -5.84
C PHE A 90 -18.29 13.33 -5.99
#